data_AF-A0A7V9R8B9-F1
#
_entry.id   AF-A0A7V9R8B9-F1
#
_cell.length_a   1.000
_cell.length_b   1.000
_cell.length_c   1.000
_cell.angle_alpha   90.00
_cell.angle_beta   90.00
_cell.angle_gamma   90.00
#
_symmetry.space_group_name_H-M   'P 1'
#
loop_
_entity.id
_entity.type
_entity.pdbx_description
1 polymer ?
#
loop_
_entity_poly.entity_id
_entity_poly.type
_entity_poly.pdbx_seq_one_letter_code
_entity_poly.pdbx_strand_id
1 'polypeptide(L)' 'TWDLARATGQDERLDPQTCADLLAEMAPIEELMRSSGQYGPRMPVPGDADVQTRLLGFIGRDPLRGRE' A
#
# COMPACT_ATOMS: atom_id res chain seq x y z
N THR A 1 -10.21 5.55 7.35
CA THR A 1 -8.88 5.10 6.84
C THR A 1 -9.12 3.91 5.93
N TRP A 2 -8.18 3.57 5.03
CA TRP A 2 -8.32 2.43 4.10
C TRP A 2 -8.71 1.14 4.82
N ASP A 3 -8.02 0.83 5.92
CA ASP A 3 -8.24 -0.38 6.72
C ASP A 3 -9.66 -0.46 7.32
N LEU A 4 -10.19 0.66 7.81
CA LEU A 4 -11.56 0.74 8.33
C LEU A 4 -12.60 0.58 7.21
N ALA A 5 -12.38 1.21 6.05
CA ALA A 5 -13.26 1.08 4.90
C ALA A 5 -13.32 -0.39 4.43
N ARG A 6 -12.16 -1.05 4.37
CA ARG A 6 -12.05 -2.49 4.07
C ARG A 6 -12.78 -3.36 5.09
N ALA A 7 -12.54 -3.14 6.38
CA ALA A 7 -13.14 -3.93 7.46
C ALA A 7 -14.68 -3.82 7.51
N THR A 8 -15.23 -2.73 6.98
CA THR A 8 -16.67 -2.45 6.97
C THR A 8 -17.33 -2.64 5.60
N GLY A 9 -16.58 -3.08 4.59
CA GLY A 9 -17.08 -3.26 3.22
C GLY A 9 -17.48 -1.95 2.52
N GLN A 10 -16.94 -0.82 2.99
CA GLN A 10 -17.12 0.49 2.36
C GLN A 10 -16.19 0.66 1.16
N ASP A 11 -16.36 1.76 0.42
CA ASP A 11 -15.44 2.14 -0.66
C ASP A 11 -14.04 2.40 -0.07
N GLU A 12 -13.13 1.48 -0.37
CA GLU A 12 -11.74 1.53 0.06
C GLU A 12 -10.82 2.17 -1.01
N ARG A 13 -11.38 2.86 -2.02
CA ARG A 13 -10.55 3.44 -3.08
C ARG A 13 -9.89 4.72 -2.58
N LEU A 14 -8.58 4.75 -2.72
CA LEU A 14 -7.76 5.92 -2.52
C LEU A 14 -7.59 6.64 -3.86
N ASP A 15 -7.37 7.95 -3.78
CA ASP A 15 -7.08 8.75 -4.95
C ASP A 15 -5.79 8.23 -5.65
N PRO A 16 -5.86 7.83 -6.94
CA PRO A 16 -4.72 7.24 -7.64
C PRO A 16 -3.52 8.18 -7.74
N GLN A 17 -3.76 9.48 -7.89
CA GLN A 17 -2.70 10.48 -8.01
C GLN A 17 -1.93 10.58 -6.69
N THR A 18 -2.65 10.72 -5.59
CA THR A 18 -2.09 10.73 -4.23
C THR A 18 -1.29 9.45 -3.96
N CYS A 19 -1.79 8.29 -4.39
CA CYS A 19 -1.06 7.03 -4.22
C CYS A 19 0.25 7.00 -5.03
N ALA A 20 0.23 7.55 -6.24
CA ALA A 20 1.41 7.64 -7.11
C ALA A 20 2.47 8.57 -6.50
N ASP A 21 2.05 9.76 -6.04
CA ASP A 21 2.93 10.75 -5.44
C ASP A 21 3.59 10.19 -4.17
N LEU A 22 2.80 9.60 -3.26
CA LEU A 22 3.34 8.97 -2.05
C LEU A 22 4.30 7.82 -2.37
N LEU A 23 3.97 6.97 -3.34
CA LEU A 23 4.85 5.86 -3.73
C LEU A 23 6.17 6.38 -4.31
N ALA A 24 6.12 7.44 -5.11
CA ALA A 24 7.31 8.07 -5.70
C ALA A 24 8.20 8.74 -4.65
N GLU A 25 7.60 9.40 -3.65
CA GLU A 25 8.31 10.03 -2.54
C GLU A 25 8.94 9.02 -1.58
N MET A 26 8.24 7.91 -1.32
CA MET A 26 8.70 6.89 -0.37
C MET A 26 9.72 5.91 -0.98
N ALA A 27 9.63 5.60 -2.27
CA ALA A 27 10.55 4.69 -2.95
C ALA A 27 12.06 4.97 -2.71
N PRO A 28 12.57 6.22 -2.79
CA PRO A 28 13.98 6.50 -2.56
C PRO A 28 14.43 6.33 -1.11
N ILE A 29 13.49 6.33 -0.15
CA ILE A 29 13.77 6.22 1.29
C ILE A 29 13.28 4.89 1.89
N GLU A 30 12.99 3.90 1.04
CA GLU A 30 12.46 2.58 1.48
C GLU A 30 13.33 1.94 2.56
N GLU A 31 14.65 1.91 2.36
CA GLU A 31 15.59 1.31 3.29
C GLU A 31 15.57 2.00 4.66
N LEU A 32 15.52 3.35 4.67
CA LEU A 32 15.41 4.13 5.90
C LEU A 32 14.08 3.88 6.62
N MET A 33 12.98 3.85 5.86
CA MET A 33 11.66 3.55 6.39
C MET A 33 11.59 2.17 7.03
N ARG A 34 12.16 1.14 6.39
CA ARG A 34 12.22 -0.22 6.94
C ARG A 34 13.13 -0.30 8.16
N SER A 35 14.26 0.40 8.13
CA SER A 35 15.21 0.45 9.24
C SER A 35 14.62 1.05 10.52
N SER A 36 13.61 1.92 10.40
CA SER A 36 12.87 2.47 11.55
C SER A 36 12.03 1.42 12.30
N GLY A 37 11.74 0.27 11.67
CA GLY A 37 10.85 -0.77 12.21
C GLY A 37 9.35 -0.44 12.16
N GLN A 38 8.96 0.76 11.72
CA GLN A 38 7.56 1.17 11.61
C GLN A 38 6.87 0.59 10.35
N TYR A 39 7.65 0.28 9.32
CA TYR A 39 7.17 -0.29 8.07
C TYR A 39 7.59 -1.76 7.98
N GLY A 40 6.61 -2.66 7.89
CA GLY A 40 6.83 -4.10 7.69
C GLY A 40 7.47 -4.42 6.33
N PRO A 41 7.80 -5.68 6.02
CA PRO A 41 8.37 -6.05 4.72
C PRO A 41 7.41 -5.75 3.56
N ARG A 42 7.95 -5.57 2.36
CA ARG A 42 7.14 -5.40 1.14
C ARG A 42 6.28 -6.65 0.92
N MET A 43 4.98 -6.45 0.69
CA MET A 43 4.13 -7.52 0.20
C MET A 43 4.27 -7.65 -1.32
N PRO A 44 4.43 -8.87 -1.85
CA PRO A 44 4.46 -9.09 -3.29
C PRO A 44 3.08 -8.75 -3.87
N VAL A 45 3.09 -7.94 -4.93
CA VAL A 45 1.90 -7.57 -5.69
C VAL A 45 2.18 -7.81 -7.18
N PRO A 46 1.14 -8.09 -7.99
CA PRO A 46 1.29 -8.19 -9.44
C PRO A 46 1.95 -6.95 -10.05
N GLY A 47 2.75 -7.13 -11.10
CA GLY A 47 3.44 -6.01 -11.76
C GLY A 47 2.48 -5.06 -12.50
N ASP A 48 1.33 -5.60 -12.92
CA ASP A 48 0.20 -4.90 -13.53
C ASP A 48 -0.82 -4.34 -12.51
N ALA A 49 -0.55 -4.51 -11.21
CA ALA A 49 -1.43 -4.00 -10.16
C ALA A 49 -1.56 -2.46 -10.22
N ASP A 50 -2.74 -1.98 -9.83
CA ASP A 50 -3.00 -0.56 -9.72
C ASP A 50 -2.09 0.11 -8.66
N VAL A 51 -1.98 1.43 -8.74
CA VAL A 51 -1.06 2.20 -7.90
C VAL A 51 -1.38 2.14 -6.42
N GLN A 52 -2.65 2.04 -6.03
CA GLN A 52 -3.04 1.85 -4.64
C GLN A 52 -2.58 0.48 -4.13
N THR A 53 -2.81 -0.59 -4.91
CA THR A 53 -2.34 -1.94 -4.58
C THR A 53 -0.80 -1.97 -4.42
N ARG A 54 -0.09 -1.28 -5.32
CA ARG A 54 1.38 -1.15 -5.23
C ARG A 54 1.84 -0.38 -4.00
N LEU A 55 1.18 0.73 -3.67
CA LEU A 55 1.47 1.51 -2.46
C LEU A 55 1.22 0.69 -1.19
N LEU A 56 0.07 0.02 -1.09
CA LEU A 56 -0.28 -0.82 0.05
C LEU A 56 0.74 -1.95 0.23
N GLY A 57 1.10 -2.64 -0.85
CA GLY A 57 2.15 -3.65 -0.82
C GLY A 57 3.51 -3.09 -0.40
N PHE A 58 3.84 -1.88 -0.87
CA PHE A 58 5.10 -1.19 -0.53
C PHE A 58 5.22 -0.91 0.97
N ILE A 59 4.16 -0.42 1.61
CA ILE A 59 4.13 -0.13 3.06
C ILE A 59 3.90 -1.38 3.93
N GLY A 60 3.85 -2.57 3.32
CA GLY A 60 3.69 -3.85 4.02
C GLY A 60 2.25 -4.19 4.43
N ARG A 61 1.26 -3.61 3.76
CA ARG A 61 -0.15 -4.01 3.85
C ARG A 61 -0.46 -5.05 2.78
N ASP A 62 -1.39 -5.95 3.10
CA ASP A 62 -1.85 -6.97 2.15
C ASP A 62 -3.17 -6.55 1.49
N PRO A 63 -3.14 -6.03 0.24
CA PRO A 63 -4.35 -5.58 -0.47
C PRO A 63 -5.20 -6.75 -1.01
N LEU A 64 -4.67 -7.97 -1.01
CA LEU A 64 -5.35 -9.17 -1.55
C LEU A 64 -6.09 -9.98 -0.48
N ARG A 65 -5.86 -9.72 0.81
CA ARG A 65 -6.51 -10.41 1.94
C ARG A 65 -8.03 -10.34 1.87
N GLY A 66 -8.72 -11.47 1.73
CA GLY A 66 -10.18 -11.56 1.80
C GLY A 66 -10.94 -11.27 0.51
N ARG A 67 -10.27 -11.33 -0.66
CA ARG A 67 -10.91 -11.27 -1.99
C ARG A 67 -11.20 -12.66 -2.58
N GLU A 68 -11.55 -13.63 -1.72
CA GLU A 68 -11.91 -15.01 -2.12
C GLU A 68 -13.26 -15.07 -2.84
#